data_AF-A0A967AU19-F1
#
_entry.id   AF-A0A967AU19-F1
#
_cell.length_a   1.000
_cell.length_b   1.000
_cell.length_c   1.000
_cell.angle_alpha   90.00
_cell.angle_beta   90.00
_cell.angle_gamma   90.00
#
_symmetry.space_group_name_H-M   'P 1'
#
loop_
_entity.id
_entity.type
_entity.pdbx_description
1 polymer ?
#
loop_
_entity_poly.entity_id
_entity_poly.type
_entity_poly.pdbx_seq_one_letter_code
_entity_poly.pdbx_strand_id
1 'polypeptide(L)' 'MDRRKLKKRWLWQGGVGASLFGFGLCAVVESGFLKHSDAPSWKWISLGTLSLCVVLLGLVLLIKAGFLGEQLKNRKARNE' A
#
# COMPACT_ATOMS: atom_id res chain seq x y z
N MET A 1 -21.56 0.40 16.18
CA MET A 1 -20.19 -0.03 15.79
C MET A 1 -19.19 0.85 16.55
N ASP A 2 -18.33 0.26 17.37
CA ASP A 2 -17.51 0.97 18.36
C ASP A 2 -16.48 1.93 17.72
N ARG A 3 -16.48 3.22 18.10
CA ARG A 3 -15.57 4.24 17.51
C ARG A 3 -14.09 3.87 17.66
N ARG A 4 -13.70 3.17 18.74
CA ARG A 4 -12.31 2.73 18.94
C ARG A 4 -11.90 1.66 17.92
N LYS A 5 -12.82 0.75 17.55
CA LYS A 5 -12.56 -0.29 16.54
C LYS A 5 -12.38 0.29 15.14
N LEU A 6 -13.13 1.34 14.79
CA LEU A 6 -12.98 2.06 13.52
C LEU A 6 -11.63 2.78 13.41
N LYS A 7 -11.21 3.48 14.47
CA LYS A 7 -9.91 4.17 14.50
C LYS A 7 -8.73 3.21 14.45
N LYS A 8 -8.85 2.05 15.11
CA LYS A 8 -7.84 0.98 15.07
C LYS A 8 -7.73 0.35 13.68
N ARG A 9 -8.86 0.08 13.03
CA ARG A 9 -8.89 -0.41 11.63
C ARG A 9 -8.29 0.60 10.66
N TRP A 10 -8.53 1.89 10.87
CA TRP A 10 -7.96 2.96 10.07
C TRP A 10 -6.43 3.00 10.14
N LEU A 11 -5.86 2.99 11.36
CA LEU A 11 -4.41 2.94 11.55
C LEU A 11 -3.79 1.66 10.98
N TRP A 12 -4.49 0.53 11.13
CA TRP A 12 -4.00 -0.74 10.61
C TRP A 12 -4.01 -0.78 9.08
N GLN A 13 -5.07 -0.26 8.43
CA GLN A 13 -5.12 -0.15 6.97
C GLN A 13 -4.07 0.81 6.42
N GLY A 14 -3.84 1.95 7.10
CA GLY A 14 -2.79 2.89 6.72
C GLY A 14 -1.39 2.30 6.88
N GLY A 15 -1.11 1.66 8.02
CA GLY A 15 0.19 1.04 8.31
C GLY A 15 0.50 -0.16 7.40
N VAL A 16 -0.49 -1.02 7.15
CA VAL A 16 -0.38 -2.15 6.23
C VAL A 16 -0.18 -1.65 4.80
N GLY A 17 -0.93 -0.64 4.37
CA GLY A 17 -0.78 -0.02 3.04
C GLY A 17 0.61 0.59 2.83
N ALA A 18 1.12 1.33 3.81
CA ALA A 18 2.44 1.94 3.75
C ALA A 18 3.57 0.90 3.73
N SER A 19 3.47 -0.16 4.54
CA SER A 19 4.46 -1.25 4.54
C SER A 19 4.46 -2.02 3.22
N LEU A 20 3.27 -2.36 2.68
CA LEU A 20 3.15 -3.02 1.38
C LEU A 20 3.69 -2.16 0.24
N PHE A 21 3.42 -0.84 0.28
CA PHE A 21 3.93 0.11 -0.70
C PHE A 21 5.46 0.19 -0.67
N GLY A 22 6.05 0.37 0.52
CA GLY A 22 7.50 0.43 0.68
C GLY A 22 8.19 -0.89 0.30
N PHE A 23 7.62 -2.03 0.68
CA PHE A 23 8.12 -3.35 0.33
C PHE A 23 8.06 -3.60 -1.18
N GLY A 24 6.95 -3.25 -1.84
CA GLY A 24 6.83 -3.33 -3.29
C GLY A 24 7.83 -2.42 -4.02
N LEU A 25 8.09 -1.22 -3.50
CA LEU A 25 9.10 -0.31 -4.06
C LEU A 25 10.51 -0.92 -4.01
N CYS A 26 10.87 -1.54 -2.88
CA CYS A 26 12.14 -2.26 -2.73
C CYS A 26 12.24 -3.42 -3.72
N ALA A 27 11.20 -4.24 -3.84
CA ALA A 27 11.16 -5.38 -4.77
C ALA A 27 11.16 -4.96 -6.25
N VAL A 28 10.57 -3.79 -6.60
CA VAL A 28 10.69 -3.20 -7.95
C VAL A 28 12.14 -2.83 -8.24
N VAL A 29 12.84 -2.19 -7.30
CA VAL A 29 14.26 -1.78 -7.47
C VAL A 29 15.16 -3.00 -7.62
N GLU A 30 14.97 -4.02 -6.80
CA GLU A 30 15.75 -5.26 -6.84
C GLU A 30 15.52 -6.03 -8.15
N SER A 31 14.27 -6.05 -8.63
CA SER A 31 13.95 -6.55 -9.97
C SER A 31 14.68 -5.73 -11.03
N GLY A 32 14.59 -4.40 -11.00
CA GLY A 32 15.27 -3.51 -11.95
C GLY A 32 16.78 -3.78 -12.09
N PHE A 33 17.46 -4.13 -10.99
CA PHE A 33 18.87 -4.53 -10.98
C PHE A 33 19.14 -5.93 -11.57
N LEU A 34 18.23 -6.89 -11.38
CA LEU A 34 18.30 -8.24 -11.98
C LEU A 34 18.31 -8.22 -13.51
N LYS A 35 17.88 -7.13 -14.15
CA LYS A 35 18.02 -6.88 -15.60
C LYS A 35 19.48 -6.92 -16.07
N HIS A 36 20.44 -6.65 -15.18
CA HIS A 36 21.86 -6.51 -15.51
C HIS A 36 22.68 -7.80 -15.33
N SER A 37 22.07 -8.91 -14.85
CA SER A 37 22.81 -10.10 -14.39
C SER A 37 22.40 -11.42 -15.06
N ASP A 38 22.15 -11.45 -16.37
CA ASP A 38 22.08 -12.69 -17.17
C ASP A 38 21.01 -13.73 -16.75
N ALA A 39 19.99 -13.35 -15.98
CA ALA A 39 18.87 -14.21 -15.61
C ALA A 39 17.76 -14.20 -16.70
N PRO A 40 17.00 -15.30 -16.89
CA PRO A 40 15.98 -15.40 -17.96
C PRO A 40 14.97 -14.26 -17.86
N SER A 41 14.91 -13.44 -18.91
CA SER A 41 14.18 -12.16 -18.98
C SER A 41 12.72 -12.24 -18.52
N TRP A 42 12.09 -13.40 -18.71
CA TRP A 42 10.71 -13.65 -18.32
C TRP A 42 10.47 -13.58 -16.81
N LYS A 43 11.45 -14.03 -16.01
CA LYS A 43 11.35 -14.09 -14.55
C LYS A 43 11.47 -12.69 -13.94
N TRP A 44 12.39 -11.88 -14.46
CA TRP A 44 12.55 -10.48 -14.04
C TRP A 44 11.33 -9.63 -14.38
N ILE A 45 10.79 -9.76 -15.61
CA ILE A 45 9.60 -9.02 -16.02
C ILE A 45 8.39 -9.41 -15.17
N SER A 46 8.18 -10.73 -14.93
CA SER A 46 7.10 -11.20 -14.07
C SER A 46 7.23 -10.70 -12.64
N LEU A 47 8.44 -10.71 -12.05
CA LEU A 47 8.69 -10.20 -10.70
C LEU A 47 8.49 -8.68 -10.64
N GLY A 48 8.92 -7.94 -11.66
CA GLY A 48 8.70 -6.51 -11.78
C GLY A 48 7.21 -6.15 -11.88
N THR A 49 6.45 -6.84 -12.73
CA THR A 49 5.00 -6.63 -12.87
C THR A 49 4.26 -7.01 -11.59
N LEU A 50 4.61 -8.13 -10.96
CA LEU A 50 4.01 -8.55 -9.69
C LEU A 50 4.27 -7.50 -8.60
N SER A 51 5.49 -6.99 -8.52
CA SER A 51 5.86 -5.95 -7.57
C SER A 51 5.12 -4.64 -7.85
N LEU A 52 4.95 -4.25 -9.12
CA LEU A 52 4.15 -3.10 -9.51
C LEU A 52 2.68 -3.23 -9.08
N CYS A 53 2.09 -4.42 -9.25
CA CYS A 53 0.74 -4.71 -8.75
C CYS A 53 0.66 -4.58 -7.24
N VAL A 54 1.67 -5.05 -6.49
CA VAL A 54 1.73 -4.93 -5.03
C VAL A 54 1.86 -3.47 -4.59
N VAL A 55 2.70 -2.66 -5.26
CA VAL A 55 2.82 -1.22 -5.03
C VAL A 55 1.49 -0.52 -5.24
N LEU A 56 0.81 -0.78 -6.37
CA LEU A 56 -0.48 -0.18 -6.69
C LEU A 56 -1.57 -0.58 -5.68
N LEU A 57 -1.60 -1.85 -5.26
CA LEU A 57 -2.51 -2.33 -4.22
C LEU A 57 -2.23 -1.64 -2.87
N GLY A 58 -0.96 -1.54 -2.48
CA GLY A 58 -0.53 -0.84 -1.27
C GLY A 58 -0.93 0.64 -1.28
N LEU A 59 -0.74 1.32 -2.42
CA LEU A 59 -1.11 2.71 -2.62
C LEU A 59 -2.63 2.92 -2.55
N VAL A 60 -3.41 2.06 -3.21
CA VAL A 60 -4.89 2.13 -3.15
C VAL A 60 -5.39 1.93 -1.71
N LEU A 61 -4.81 0.99 -0.97
CA LEU A 61 -5.13 0.78 0.45
C LEU A 61 -4.76 1.98 1.31
N LEU A 62 -3.60 2.60 1.06
CA LEU A 62 -3.15 3.80 1.76
C LEU A 62 -4.09 4.99 1.52
N ILE A 63 -4.49 5.24 0.27
CA ILE A 63 -5.42 6.32 -0.09
C ILE A 63 -6.78 6.07 0.55
N LYS A 64 -7.28 4.83 0.48
CA LYS A 64 -8.57 4.45 1.06
C LYS A 64 -8.57 4.57 2.59
N ALA A 65 -7.44 4.27 3.22
CA ALA A 65 -7.23 4.56 4.63
C ALA A 65 -7.31 6.07 4.87
N GLY A 66 -6.49 6.90 4.21
CA GLY A 66 -6.51 8.36 4.36
C GLY A 66 -7.92 8.97 4.26
N PHE A 67 -8.68 8.59 3.22
CA PHE A 67 -10.07 9.04 3.02
C PHE A 67 -11.00 8.65 4.17
N LEU A 68 -10.86 7.43 4.72
CA LEU A 68 -11.66 6.97 5.84
C LEU A 68 -11.36 7.77 7.13
N GLY A 69 -10.13 8.25 7.28
CA GLY A 69 -9.71 9.14 8.36
C GLY A 69 -10.31 10.52 8.22
N GLU A 70 -10.32 11.06 7.00
CA GLU A 70 -10.95 12.34 6.66
C GLU A 70 -12.47 12.29 6.93
N GLN A 71 -13.14 11.20 6.54
CA GLN A 71 -14.57 10.97 6.81
C GLN A 71 -14.87 10.90 8.30
N LEU A 72 -14.00 10.27 9.10
CA LEU A 72 -14.13 10.24 10.56
C LEU A 72 -13.97 11.63 11.17
N LYS A 73 -13.03 12.44 10.66
CA LYS A 73 -12.81 13.83 11.07
C LYS A 73 -14.00 14.73 10.72
N ASN A 74 -14.52 14.66 9.50
CA ASN A 74 -15.71 15.41 9.09
C ASN A 74 -16.97 14.99 9.84
N ARG A 75 -17.16 13.70 10.13
CA ARG A 75 -18.27 13.27 11.00
C ARG A 75 -18.11 13.80 12.41
N LYS A 76 -16.90 13.91 12.95
CA LYS A 76 -16.69 14.51 14.28
C LYS A 76 -17.12 15.98 14.29
N ALA A 77 -16.70 16.76 13.30
CA ALA A 77 -17.04 18.18 13.17
C ALA A 77 -18.53 18.47 12.92
N ARG A 78 -19.32 17.49 12.45
CA ARG A 78 -20.78 17.64 12.27
C ARG A 78 -21.61 17.30 13.50
N ASN A 79 -21.03 16.61 14.49
CA ASN A 79 -21.74 16.18 15.71
C ASN A 79 -21.31 16.98 16.95
N GLU A 80 -20.54 18.04 16.74
CA GLU A 80 -20.06 19.01 17.74
C GLU A 80 -20.65 20.36 17.35
#